data_AF-A0A2R7T9S9-F1
#
_entry.id   AF-A0A2R7T9S9-F1
#
_cell.length_a   1.000
_cell.length_b   1.000
_cell.length_c   1.000
_cell.angle_alpha   90.00
_cell.angle_beta   90.00
_cell.angle_gamma   90.00
#
_symmetry.space_group_name_H-M   'P 1'
#
loop_
_entity.id
_entity.type
_entity.pdbx_description
1 polymer ?
#
loop_
_entity_poly.entity_id
_entity_poly.type
_entity_poly.pdbx_seq_one_letter_code
_entity_poly.pdbx_strand_id
1 'polypeptide(L)'
;LVGALAQLLDGPAAEVRGLAYRAYPRPGDAAPELGFEFRLWRGAGLEGWCSATPDGHEYTVLQARLDVVPVRVANPLFIPLHTLPEARG
;
A
#
# COMPACT_ATOMS: atom_id res chain seq x y z
N LEU A 1 3.72 -3.19 1.01
CA LEU A 1 3.37 -4.25 0.03
C LEU A 1 3.24 -5.62 0.68
N VAL A 2 4.20 -6.07 1.50
CA VAL A 2 4.16 -7.40 2.18
C VAL A 2 2.83 -7.68 2.89
N GLY A 3 2.30 -6.72 3.66
CA GLY A 3 0.99 -6.89 4.32
C GLY A 3 -0.19 -7.10 3.36
N ALA A 4 -0.14 -6.54 2.15
CA ALA A 4 -1.16 -6.77 1.12
C ALA A 4 -1.05 -8.18 0.53
N LEU A 5 0.18 -8.70 0.34
CA LEU A 5 0.41 -10.07 -0.11
C LEU A 5 -0.06 -11.09 0.95
N ALA A 6 0.24 -10.85 2.22
CA ALA A 6 -0.21 -11.68 3.33
C ALA A 6 -1.74 -11.69 3.46
N GLN A 7 -2.41 -10.53 3.32
CA GLN A 7 -3.88 -10.48 3.28
C GLN A 7 -4.45 -11.23 2.09
N LEU A 8 -3.80 -11.17 0.93
CA LEU A 8 -4.27 -11.88 -0.25
C LEU A 8 -4.15 -13.40 -0.08
N LEU A 9 -3.05 -13.87 0.52
CA LEU A 9 -2.77 -15.29 0.72
C LEU A 9 -3.60 -15.90 1.87
N ASP A 10 -3.52 -15.29 3.05
CA ASP A 10 -4.03 -15.89 4.31
C ASP A 10 -5.22 -15.11 4.90
N GLY A 11 -5.47 -13.89 4.42
CA GLY A 11 -6.49 -13.00 4.96
C GLY A 11 -7.90 -13.29 4.42
N PRO A 12 -8.95 -12.73 5.05
CA PRO A 12 -10.32 -12.89 4.58
C PRO A 12 -10.64 -12.00 3.37
N ALA A 13 -9.85 -10.97 3.09
CA ALA A 13 -10.13 -10.00 2.04
C ALA A 13 -9.94 -10.59 0.64
N ALA A 14 -10.95 -10.44 -0.23
CA ALA A 14 -10.86 -10.88 -1.64
C ALA A 14 -9.98 -9.96 -2.50
N GLU A 15 -9.85 -8.70 -2.10
CA GLU A 15 -9.00 -7.69 -2.72
C GLU A 15 -8.39 -6.76 -1.67
N VAL A 16 -7.23 -6.21 -1.99
CA VAL A 16 -6.54 -5.17 -1.22
C VAL A 16 -6.29 -3.98 -2.13
N ARG A 17 -6.71 -2.79 -1.69
CA ARG A 17 -6.43 -1.53 -2.37
C ARG A 17 -5.40 -0.71 -1.60
N GLY A 18 -4.59 0.05 -2.31
CA GLY A 18 -3.65 0.97 -1.68
C GLY A 18 -3.14 2.04 -2.61
N LEU A 19 -2.38 2.97 -2.01
CA LEU A 19 -1.73 4.08 -2.71
C LEU A 19 -0.23 3.99 -2.50
N ALA A 20 0.53 3.89 -3.58
CA ALA A 20 1.99 3.98 -3.58
C ALA A 20 2.40 5.37 -4.03
N TYR A 21 3.13 6.10 -3.19
CA TYR A 21 3.60 7.45 -3.49
C TYR A 21 4.85 7.77 -2.66
N ARG A 22 5.56 8.83 -3.05
CA ARG A 22 6.70 9.34 -2.29
C ARG A 22 6.22 10.45 -1.36
N ALA A 23 6.10 10.15 -0.06
CA ALA A 23 5.66 11.14 0.94
C ALA A 23 6.60 12.35 1.07
N TYR A 24 7.88 12.17 0.76
CA TYR A 24 8.89 13.23 0.73
C TYR A 24 9.61 13.24 -0.62
N PRO A 25 9.07 13.96 -1.62
CA PRO A 25 9.71 14.12 -2.92
C PRO A 25 11.13 14.68 -2.82
N ARG A 26 12.03 14.27 -3.73
CA ARG A 26 13.39 14.81 -3.75
C ARG A 26 13.37 16.20 -4.40
N PRO A 27 14.25 17.14 -4.01
CA PRO A 27 14.43 18.37 -4.76
C PRO A 27 14.74 18.06 -6.23
N GLY A 28 14.00 18.67 -7.15
CA GLY A 28 14.15 18.43 -8.59
C GLY A 28 13.44 17.20 -9.13
N ASP A 29 12.58 16.52 -8.35
CA ASP A 29 11.69 15.48 -8.90
C ASP A 29 10.84 16.08 -10.03
N ALA A 30 10.81 15.42 -11.19
CA ALA A 30 10.09 15.91 -12.37
C ALA A 30 8.56 15.80 -12.22
N ALA A 31 8.09 14.90 -11.36
CA ALA A 31 6.68 14.68 -11.06
C ALA A 31 6.49 14.38 -9.57
N PRO A 32 6.66 15.38 -8.68
CA PRO A 32 6.61 15.18 -7.23
C PRO A 32 5.24 14.75 -6.72
N GLU A 33 4.17 14.97 -7.50
CA GLU A 33 2.82 14.53 -7.18
C GLU A 33 2.48 13.12 -7.70
N LEU A 34 3.37 12.46 -8.46
CA LEU A 34 3.04 11.17 -9.06
C LEU A 34 2.93 10.09 -7.98
N GLY A 35 1.78 9.41 -7.98
CA GLY A 35 1.56 8.18 -7.24
C GLY A 35 0.81 7.16 -8.08
N PHE A 36 0.53 6.02 -7.46
CA PHE A 36 -0.17 4.91 -8.09
C PHE A 36 -1.18 4.31 -7.12
N GLU A 37 -2.45 4.36 -7.49
CA GLU A 37 -3.44 3.49 -6.87
C GLU A 37 -3.26 2.08 -7.41
N PHE A 38 -3.33 1.10 -6.53
CA PHE A 38 -3.26 -0.30 -6.91
C PHE A 38 -4.41 -1.09 -6.31
N ARG A 39 -4.88 -2.07 -7.07
CA ARG A 39 -5.81 -3.11 -6.61
C ARG A 39 -5.15 -4.46 -6.82
N LEU A 40 -4.89 -5.15 -5.72
CA LEU A 40 -4.37 -6.51 -5.71
C LEU A 40 -5.50 -7.47 -5.34
N TRP A 41 -5.73 -8.52 -6.14
CA TRP A 41 -6.88 -9.41 -5.92
C TRP A 41 -6.62 -10.85 -6.40
N ARG A 42 -7.44 -11.79 -5.90
CA ARG A 42 -7.28 -13.22 -6.15
C ARG A 42 -7.75 -13.59 -7.55
N GLY A 43 -6.81 -13.93 -8.42
CA GLY A 43 -7.12 -14.52 -9.72
C GLY A 43 -7.50 -16.00 -9.60
N ALA A 44 -8.13 -16.54 -10.63
CA ALA A 44 -8.21 -17.99 -10.81
C ALA A 44 -6.79 -18.59 -10.82
N GLY A 45 -6.56 -19.64 -10.04
CA GLY A 45 -5.26 -20.30 -9.91
C GLY A 45 -4.25 -19.55 -9.02
N LEU A 46 -4.71 -18.67 -8.11
CA LEU A 46 -3.83 -18.09 -7.11
C LEU A 46 -3.23 -19.18 -6.23
N GLU A 47 -1.91 -19.17 -6.14
CA GLU A 47 -1.11 -20.06 -5.30
C GLU A 47 -0.13 -19.21 -4.50
N GLY A 48 0.29 -19.71 -3.34
CA GLY A 48 1.33 -19.04 -2.59
C GLY A 48 1.73 -19.83 -1.36
N TRP A 49 2.86 -19.42 -0.79
CA TRP A 49 3.38 -19.99 0.43
C TRP A 49 4.07 -18.90 1.25
N CYS A 50 3.97 -19.07 2.56
CA CYS A 50 4.72 -18.30 3.54
C CYS A 50 5.79 -19.23 4.13
N SER A 51 7.05 -18.81 4.06
CA SER A 51 8.18 -19.51 4.67
C SER A 51 8.67 -18.70 5.86
N ALA A 52 8.78 -19.35 7.01
CA ALA A 52 9.39 -18.73 8.19
C ALA A 52 10.91 -18.70 8.01
N THR A 53 11.51 -17.53 8.19
CA THR A 53 12.95 -17.30 8.15
C THR A 53 13.42 -16.74 9.50
N PRO A 54 14.72 -16.85 9.84
CA PRO A 54 15.24 -16.29 11.09
C PRO A 54 14.99 -14.78 11.27
N ASP A 55 14.81 -14.07 10.15
CA ASP A 55 14.57 -12.62 10.06
C ASP A 55 13.11 -12.25 9.78
N GLY A 56 12.20 -13.23 9.67
CA GLY A 56 10.77 -12.97 9.55
C GLY A 56 10.00 -13.99 8.69
N HIS A 57 9.23 -13.47 7.74
CA HIS A 57 8.40 -14.27 6.85
C HIS A 57 8.65 -13.89 5.39
N GLU A 58 8.99 -14.87 4.58
CA GLU A 58 9.07 -14.73 3.13
C GLU A 58 7.78 -15.20 2.50
N TYR A 59 7.17 -14.34 1.68
CA TYR A 59 5.94 -14.65 0.97
C TYR A 59 6.23 -14.82 -0.51
N THR A 60 5.81 -15.94 -1.07
CA THR A 60 5.66 -16.08 -2.52
C THR A 60 4.18 -16.17 -2.86
N VAL A 61 3.75 -15.36 -3.82
CA VAL A 61 2.38 -15.36 -4.32
C VAL A 61 2.43 -15.37 -5.85
N LEU A 62 1.79 -16.36 -6.44
CA LEU A 62 1.69 -16.58 -7.89
C LEU A 62 0.27 -16.30 -8.36
N GLN A 63 0.14 -15.85 -9.62
CA GLN A 63 -1.15 -15.59 -10.27
C GLN A 63 -2.06 -14.57 -9.55
N ALA A 64 -1.49 -13.74 -8.67
CA ALA A 64 -2.16 -12.55 -8.18
C ALA A 64 -2.44 -11.59 -9.34
N ARG A 65 -3.60 -10.95 -9.32
CA ARG A 65 -3.98 -9.94 -10.28
C ARG A 65 -3.70 -8.56 -9.70
N LEU A 66 -3.12 -7.69 -10.49
CA LEU A 66 -2.72 -6.35 -10.09
C LEU A 66 -3.17 -5.35 -11.15
N ASP A 67 -4.08 -4.46 -10.75
CA ASP A 67 -4.41 -3.27 -11.52
C ASP A 67 -3.65 -2.09 -10.93
N VAL A 68 -3.08 -1.23 -11.79
CA VAL A 68 -2.31 -0.04 -11.39
C VAL A 68 -2.80 1.16 -12.19
N VAL A 69 -3.15 2.22 -11.49
CA VAL A 69 -3.62 3.48 -12.09
C VAL A 69 -2.71 4.62 -11.61
N PRO A 70 -2.06 5.37 -12.52
CA PRO A 70 -1.31 6.56 -12.12
C PRO A 70 -2.28 7.64 -11.61
N VAL A 71 -1.93 8.27 -10.50
CA VAL A 71 -2.73 9.32 -9.86
C VAL A 71 -1.88 10.52 -9.48
N ARG A 72 -2.50 11.69 -9.34
CA ARG A 72 -1.89 12.86 -8.72
C ARG A 72 -2.21 12.87 -7.23
N VAL A 73 -1.17 12.85 -6.40
CA VAL A 73 -1.25 12.77 -4.94
C VAL A 73 -1.07 14.15 -4.33
N ALA A 74 -1.96 14.52 -3.41
CA ALA A 74 -1.82 15.75 -2.65
C ALA A 74 -0.59 15.69 -1.73
N ASN A 75 0.10 16.82 -1.56
CA ASN A 75 1.20 16.95 -0.60
C ASN A 75 0.99 18.21 0.27
N PRO A 76 0.67 18.06 1.57
CA PRO A 76 0.56 16.79 2.31
C PRO A 76 -0.68 15.97 1.89
N LEU A 77 -0.60 14.64 2.01
CA LEU A 77 -1.71 13.73 1.66
C LEU A 77 -2.93 13.90 2.59
N PHE A 78 -2.69 14.28 3.84
CA PHE A 78 -3.73 14.53 4.83
C PHE A 78 -3.40 15.79 5.60
N ILE A 79 -4.45 16.56 5.92
CA ILE A 79 -4.38 17.68 6.84
C ILE A 79 -4.99 17.20 8.17
N PRO A 80 -4.23 17.19 9.27
CA PRO A 80 -4.78 16.82 10.58
C PRO A 80 -5.96 17.73 10.97
N LEU A 81 -7.01 17.15 11.55
CA LEU A 81 -8.22 17.86 12.00
C LEU A 81 -8.03 18.73 13.26
N HIS A 82 -6.83 19.28 13.49
CA HIS A 82 -6.33 19.89 14.74
C HIS A 82 -5.87 18.88 15.82
N THR A 83 -4.67 19.05 16.37
CA THR A 83 -4.47 18.88 17.81
C THR A 83 -5.25 20.02 18.46
N LEU A 84 -6.44 19.74 19.02
CA LEU A 84 -7.20 20.74 19.77
C LEU A 84 -6.26 21.42 20.77
N PRO A 85 -6.13 22.77 20.77
CA PRO A 85 -5.45 23.44 21.86
C PRO A 85 -6.18 23.07 23.15
N GLU A 86 -5.44 22.63 24.19
CA GLU A 86 -6.00 22.47 25.52
C GLU A 86 -6.76 23.75 25.85
N ALA A 87 -8.06 23.61 26.10
CA ALA A 87 -8.90 24.71 26.54
C ALA A 87 -8.27 25.27 27.82
N ARG A 88 -7.60 26.43 27.70
CA ARG A 88 -7.14 27.19 28.85
C ARG A 88 -8.39 27.66 29.60
N GLY A 89 -8.64 27.03 30.74
CA GLY A 89 -9.50 27.57 31.80
C GLY A 89 -8.84 28.73 32.53
#